data_AF-A0A091EP29-F1
#
_entry.id   AF-A0A091EP29-F1
#
_cell.length_a   1.000
_cell.length_b   1.000
_cell.length_c   1.000
_cell.angle_alpha   90.00
_cell.angle_beta   90.00
_cell.angle_gamma   90.00
#
_symmetry.space_group_name_H-M   'P 1'
#
loop_
_entity.id
_entity.type
_entity.pdbx_description
1 polymer ?
#
loop_
_entity_poly.entity_id
_entity_poly.type
_entity_poly.pdbx_seq_one_letter_code
_entity_poly.pdbx_strand_id
1 'polypeptide(L)'
;GSNFIAGVFIQAKHKKLSIYEAMMRGLLTPGTALVLLEAQAASRLLTDPVRNEQLSVKEALAQGLIGRDFYEKLLSAEGAVTGYTEPYTGHRISLFQAMKKEFIVREHAIRLLQAQIATGGIIDPVHSHRLPVEVAYKRGYFDQEMSQFLSDPENQTRTCFDPNTHENLTYLQLLRRCVPDPDTGLLMLQL
;
A
#
# COMPACT_ATOMS: atom_id res chain seq x y z
N GLY A 1 -12.24 0.10 11.51
CA GLY A 1 -12.34 1.10 10.43
C GLY A 1 -11.24 0.85 9.44
N SER A 2 -11.51 1.01 8.15
CA SER A 2 -10.47 0.98 7.10
C SER A 2 -9.57 2.21 7.25
N ASN A 3 -8.31 1.99 7.62
CA ASN A 3 -7.33 3.08 7.85
C ASN A 3 -6.57 3.46 6.56
N PHE A 4 -7.22 3.35 5.41
CA PHE A 4 -6.61 3.63 4.11
C PHE A 4 -7.50 4.47 3.21
N ILE A 5 -6.88 5.19 2.28
CA ILE A 5 -7.58 6.02 1.29
C ILE A 5 -8.22 5.08 0.27
N ALA A 6 -9.55 5.07 0.21
CA ALA A 6 -10.34 4.19 -0.65
C ALA A 6 -10.44 4.69 -2.10
N GLY A 7 -10.41 6.02 -2.29
CA GLY A 7 -10.60 6.65 -3.58
C GLY A 7 -10.61 8.17 -3.52
N VAL A 8 -11.16 8.77 -4.57
CA VAL A 8 -11.25 10.22 -4.73
C VAL A 8 -12.71 10.65 -4.76
N PHE A 9 -13.04 11.72 -4.04
CA PHE A 9 -14.35 12.33 -4.05
C PHE A 9 -14.27 13.73 -4.66
N ILE A 10 -14.86 13.92 -5.84
CA ILE A 10 -14.97 15.21 -6.50
C ILE A 10 -16.16 15.95 -5.92
N GLN A 11 -15.89 16.91 -5.04
CA GLN A 11 -16.93 17.58 -4.25
C GLN A 11 -17.88 18.39 -5.14
N ALA A 12 -17.34 19.14 -6.10
CA ALA A 12 -18.12 19.98 -7.01
C ALA A 12 -19.14 19.20 -7.87
N LYS A 13 -18.93 17.90 -8.04
CA LYS A 13 -19.79 17.02 -8.86
C LYS A 13 -20.49 15.94 -8.04
N HIS A 14 -20.31 15.93 -6.72
CA HIS A 14 -20.72 14.84 -5.83
C HIS A 14 -20.38 13.45 -6.40
N LYS A 15 -19.18 13.30 -6.96
CA LYS A 15 -18.79 12.10 -7.71
C LYS A 15 -17.65 11.35 -7.02
N LYS A 16 -17.85 10.06 -6.78
CA LYS A 16 -16.83 9.12 -6.31
C LYS A 16 -16.08 8.54 -7.51
N LEU A 17 -14.77 8.37 -7.37
CA LEU A 17 -13.90 7.71 -8.34
C LEU A 17 -12.99 6.72 -7.62
N SER A 18 -12.70 5.60 -8.28
CA SER A 18 -11.61 4.73 -7.85
C SER A 18 -10.26 5.44 -8.02
N ILE A 19 -9.24 4.99 -7.29
CA ILE A 19 -7.88 5.56 -7.37
C ILE A 19 -7.34 5.46 -8.81
N TYR A 20 -7.49 4.29 -9.44
CA TYR A 20 -7.02 4.06 -10.79
C TYR A 20 -7.77 4.95 -11.79
N GLU A 21 -9.08 5.10 -11.65
CA GLU A 21 -9.86 5.99 -12.52
C GLU A 21 -9.45 7.46 -12.35
N ALA A 22 -9.21 7.91 -11.12
CA ALA A 22 -8.71 9.27 -10.86
C ALA A 22 -7.34 9.51 -11.51
N MET A 23 -6.45 8.51 -11.47
CA MET A 23 -5.17 8.55 -12.18
C MET A 23 -5.36 8.64 -13.70
N MET A 24 -6.20 7.80 -14.29
CA MET A 24 -6.48 7.80 -15.73
C MET A 24 -7.07 9.13 -16.22
N ARG A 25 -7.77 9.85 -15.34
CA ARG A 25 -8.31 11.20 -15.60
C ARG A 25 -7.30 12.32 -15.33
N GLY A 26 -6.07 12.02 -14.90
CA GLY A 26 -5.03 12.99 -14.59
C GLY A 26 -5.22 13.73 -13.25
N LEU A 27 -6.14 13.27 -12.39
CA LEU A 27 -6.39 13.87 -11.08
C LEU A 27 -5.38 13.43 -10.02
N LEU A 28 -4.79 12.24 -10.23
CA LEU A 28 -3.69 11.72 -9.43
C LEU A 28 -2.51 11.41 -10.32
N THR A 29 -1.30 11.66 -9.81
CA THR A 29 -0.08 11.20 -10.47
C THR A 29 0.02 9.67 -10.37
N PRO A 30 0.63 8.97 -11.35
CA PRO A 30 0.79 7.53 -11.29
C PRO A 30 1.52 7.02 -10.05
N GLY A 31 2.53 7.78 -9.58
CA GLY A 31 3.25 7.47 -8.34
C GLY A 31 2.35 7.52 -7.11
N THR A 32 1.51 8.55 -6.98
CA THR A 32 0.56 8.67 -5.87
C THR A 32 -0.47 7.56 -5.93
N ALA A 33 -1.07 7.32 -7.09
CA ALA A 33 -2.07 6.27 -7.28
C ALA A 33 -1.54 4.89 -6.90
N LEU A 34 -0.29 4.59 -7.27
CA LEU A 34 0.36 3.33 -6.91
C LEU A 34 0.54 3.18 -5.41
N VAL A 35 1.03 4.21 -4.72
CA VAL A 35 1.18 4.18 -3.25
C VAL A 35 -0.15 3.95 -2.55
N LEU A 36 -1.23 4.59 -3.00
CA LEU A 36 -2.56 4.41 -2.42
C LEU A 36 -3.11 2.99 -2.65
N LEU A 37 -2.97 2.46 -3.88
CA LEU A 37 -3.42 1.10 -4.20
C LEU A 37 -2.59 0.02 -3.49
N GLU A 38 -1.28 0.22 -3.32
CA GLU A 38 -0.45 -0.70 -2.56
C GLU A 38 -0.82 -0.72 -1.08
N ALA A 39 -1.20 0.42 -0.50
CA ALA A 39 -1.69 0.45 0.88
C ALA A 39 -2.96 -0.38 1.06
N GLN A 40 -3.85 -0.39 0.06
CA GLN A 40 -5.02 -1.26 0.02
C GLN A 40 -4.63 -2.74 -0.19
N ALA A 41 -3.78 -3.04 -1.18
CA ALA A 41 -3.32 -4.41 -1.45
C ALA A 41 -2.55 -5.03 -0.28
N ALA A 42 -1.79 -4.23 0.47
CA ALA A 42 -1.14 -4.62 1.72
C ALA A 42 -2.13 -4.84 2.88
N SER A 43 -3.42 -4.58 2.67
CA SER A 43 -4.52 -5.01 3.53
C SER A 43 -5.30 -6.22 2.96
N ARG A 44 -4.75 -6.84 1.90
CA ARG A 44 -5.27 -7.96 1.08
C ARG A 44 -6.35 -7.66 0.06
N LEU A 45 -7.04 -6.51 0.16
CA LEU A 45 -8.17 -6.22 -0.72
C LEU A 45 -8.08 -4.79 -1.26
N LEU A 46 -8.36 -4.65 -2.55
CA LEU A 46 -8.59 -3.37 -3.21
C LEU A 46 -10.05 -2.98 -3.06
N THR A 47 -10.29 -1.69 -2.84
CA THR A 47 -11.64 -1.16 -2.63
C THR A 47 -12.14 -0.48 -3.89
N ASP A 48 -13.33 -0.86 -4.35
CA ASP A 48 -14.11 -0.07 -5.31
C ASP A 48 -15.05 0.85 -4.51
N PRO A 49 -14.77 2.16 -4.41
CA PRO A 49 -15.60 3.08 -3.64
C PRO A 49 -16.93 3.44 -4.33
N VAL A 50 -17.09 3.13 -5.62
CA VAL A 50 -18.32 3.40 -6.38
C VAL A 50 -19.32 2.28 -6.14
N ARG A 51 -18.84 1.03 -6.18
CA ARG A 51 -19.67 -0.16 -5.93
C ARG A 51 -19.70 -0.58 -4.45
N ASN A 52 -18.85 0.02 -3.62
CA ASN A 52 -18.61 -0.36 -2.24
C ASN A 52 -18.24 -1.85 -2.09
N GLU A 53 -17.36 -2.33 -2.98
CA GLU A 53 -16.91 -3.72 -3.04
C GLU A 53 -15.43 -3.82 -2.65
N GLN A 54 -15.06 -4.98 -2.08
CA GLN A 54 -13.67 -5.34 -1.82
C GLN A 54 -13.28 -6.51 -2.70
N LEU A 55 -12.17 -6.36 -3.43
CA LEU A 55 -11.72 -7.31 -4.45
C LEU A 55 -10.27 -7.72 -4.18
N SER A 56 -9.94 -8.99 -4.42
CA SER A 56 -8.53 -9.39 -4.54
C SER A 56 -7.87 -8.65 -5.72
N VAL A 57 -6.53 -8.58 -5.73
CA VAL A 57 -5.80 -7.94 -6.84
C VAL A 57 -6.17 -8.56 -8.20
N LYS A 58 -6.37 -9.87 -8.24
CA LYS A 58 -6.77 -10.61 -9.45
C LYS A 58 -8.18 -10.25 -9.91
N GLU A 59 -9.14 -10.17 -9.00
CA GLU A 59 -10.52 -9.78 -9.32
C GLU A 59 -10.59 -8.32 -9.76
N ALA A 60 -9.84 -7.44 -9.09
CA ALA A 60 -9.75 -6.03 -9.46
C ALA A 60 -9.24 -5.85 -10.90
N LEU A 61 -8.25 -6.64 -11.33
CA LEU A 61 -7.81 -6.64 -12.73
C LEU A 61 -8.91 -7.14 -13.67
N ALA A 62 -9.56 -8.26 -13.32
CA ALA A 62 -10.59 -8.86 -14.15
C ALA A 62 -11.81 -7.94 -14.35
N GLN A 63 -12.13 -7.12 -13.34
CA GLN A 63 -13.23 -6.16 -13.36
C GLN A 63 -12.80 -4.75 -13.84
N GLY A 64 -11.52 -4.55 -14.18
CA GLY A 64 -11.02 -3.26 -14.67
C GLY A 64 -10.90 -2.17 -13.60
N LEU A 65 -10.93 -2.52 -12.31
CA LEU A 65 -10.65 -1.59 -11.21
C LEU A 65 -9.17 -1.14 -11.21
N ILE A 66 -8.27 -1.97 -11.75
CA ILE A 66 -6.86 -1.66 -11.97
C ILE A 66 -6.41 -2.08 -13.37
N GLY A 67 -5.33 -1.48 -13.87
CA GLY A 67 -4.67 -1.88 -15.12
C GLY A 67 -3.56 -2.91 -14.94
N ARG A 68 -3.15 -3.51 -16.06
CA ARG A 68 -2.07 -4.52 -16.11
C ARG A 68 -0.72 -3.95 -15.67
N ASP A 69 -0.51 -2.67 -15.88
CA ASP A 69 0.66 -1.89 -15.48
C ASP A 69 0.87 -1.84 -13.95
N PHE A 70 -0.20 -2.08 -13.18
CA PHE A 70 -0.17 -2.10 -11.71
C PHE A 70 -0.27 -3.51 -11.14
N TYR A 71 -0.77 -4.48 -11.90
CA TYR A 71 -1.08 -5.83 -11.42
C TYR A 71 0.07 -6.50 -10.67
N GLU A 72 1.25 -6.62 -11.28
CA GLU A 72 2.41 -7.27 -10.66
C GLU A 72 2.88 -6.56 -9.38
N LYS A 73 2.83 -5.21 -9.38
CA LYS A 73 3.23 -4.39 -8.21
C LYS A 73 2.25 -4.57 -7.06
N LEU A 74 0.95 -4.61 -7.35
CA LEU A 74 -0.08 -4.81 -6.33
C LEU A 74 -0.12 -6.24 -5.81
N LEU A 75 0.11 -7.23 -6.68
CA LEU A 75 0.27 -8.62 -6.27
C LEU A 75 1.50 -8.79 -5.35
N SER A 76 2.59 -8.10 -5.68
CA SER A 76 3.78 -8.04 -4.83
C SER A 76 3.47 -7.37 -3.48
N ALA A 77 2.67 -6.31 -3.44
CA ALA A 77 2.24 -5.67 -2.19
C ALA A 77 1.32 -6.57 -1.33
N GLU A 78 0.43 -7.34 -1.94
CA GLU A 78 -0.37 -8.37 -1.24
C GLU A 78 0.54 -9.45 -0.62
N GLY A 79 1.59 -9.83 -1.35
CA GLY A 79 2.66 -10.72 -0.90
C GLY A 79 3.38 -10.24 0.36
N ALA A 80 3.37 -8.95 0.67
CA ALA A 80 3.96 -8.44 1.92
C ALA A 80 3.26 -8.97 3.18
N VAL A 81 2.00 -9.39 3.07
CA VAL A 81 1.21 -9.95 4.16
C VAL A 81 1.14 -11.46 4.09
N THR A 82 1.00 -12.02 2.89
CA THR A 82 0.87 -13.46 2.67
C THR A 82 2.22 -14.15 2.51
N GLY A 83 3.32 -13.43 2.36
CA GLY A 83 4.63 -13.99 2.04
C GLY A 83 4.80 -14.27 0.54
N TYR A 84 6.04 -14.21 0.11
CA TYR A 84 6.45 -14.43 -1.28
C TYR A 84 6.85 -15.89 -1.45
N THR A 85 6.32 -16.56 -2.46
CA THR A 85 6.68 -17.96 -2.72
C THR A 85 7.91 -18.01 -3.62
N GLU A 86 8.99 -18.59 -3.13
CA GLU A 86 10.19 -18.80 -3.93
C GLU A 86 9.94 -19.81 -5.06
N PRO A 87 10.23 -19.48 -6.34
CA PRO A 87 9.90 -20.33 -7.48
C PRO A 87 10.49 -21.75 -7.44
N TYR A 88 11.69 -21.90 -6.87
CA TYR A 88 12.43 -23.17 -6.90
C TYR A 88 12.24 -24.04 -5.66
N THR A 89 12.01 -23.43 -4.50
CA THR A 89 11.86 -24.16 -3.23
C THR A 89 10.41 -24.26 -2.78
N GLY A 90 9.52 -23.42 -3.31
CA GLY A 90 8.16 -23.27 -2.82
C GLY A 90 8.08 -22.66 -1.42
N HIS A 91 9.22 -22.25 -0.84
CA HIS A 91 9.25 -21.69 0.51
C HIS A 91 8.66 -20.28 0.52
N ARG A 92 7.88 -19.98 1.55
CA ARG A 92 7.36 -18.63 1.79
C ARG A 92 8.42 -17.80 2.51
N ILE A 93 8.78 -16.66 1.93
CA ILE A 93 9.73 -15.72 2.51
C ILE A 93 9.05 -14.41 2.88
N SER A 94 9.66 -13.70 3.83
CA SER A 94 9.18 -12.40 4.29
C SER A 94 9.40 -11.30 3.25
N LEU A 95 8.71 -10.17 3.42
CA LEU A 95 8.93 -8.96 2.61
C LEU A 95 10.40 -8.53 2.56
N PHE A 96 11.07 -8.58 3.71
CA PHE A 96 12.48 -8.19 3.79
C PHE A 96 13.41 -9.13 3.02
N GLN A 97 13.17 -10.43 3.13
CA GLN A 97 13.92 -11.42 2.35
C GLN A 97 13.62 -11.31 0.86
N ALA A 98 12.36 -11.06 0.49
CA ALA A 98 11.95 -10.82 -0.89
C ALA A 98 12.67 -9.59 -1.46
N MET A 99 12.82 -8.53 -0.67
CA MET A 99 13.59 -7.35 -1.03
C MET A 99 15.09 -7.68 -1.21
N LYS A 100 15.72 -8.40 -0.27
CA LYS A 100 17.15 -8.79 -0.42
C LYS A 100 17.41 -9.71 -1.61
N LYS A 101 16.40 -10.47 -2.04
CA LYS A 101 16.44 -11.37 -3.20
C LYS A 101 15.85 -10.74 -4.48
N GLU A 102 15.54 -9.44 -4.45
CA GLU A 102 15.05 -8.67 -5.60
C GLU A 102 13.71 -9.16 -6.21
N PHE A 103 12.89 -9.88 -5.44
CA PHE A 103 11.51 -10.21 -5.84
C PHE A 103 10.56 -9.00 -5.82
N ILE A 104 10.99 -7.91 -5.17
CA ILE A 104 10.26 -6.66 -5.09
C ILE A 104 11.27 -5.50 -5.17
N VAL A 105 10.87 -4.44 -5.88
CA VAL A 105 11.64 -3.21 -5.99
C VAL A 105 11.89 -2.61 -4.60
N ARG A 106 13.13 -2.21 -4.31
CA ARG A 106 13.57 -1.79 -2.97
C ARG A 106 12.72 -0.66 -2.39
N GLU A 107 12.39 0.35 -3.18
CA GLU A 107 11.57 1.49 -2.77
C GLU A 107 10.16 1.07 -2.33
N HIS A 108 9.61 0.04 -2.97
CA HIS A 108 8.29 -0.50 -2.60
C HIS A 108 8.39 -1.27 -1.30
N ALA A 109 9.41 -2.12 -1.16
CA ALA A 109 9.62 -2.88 0.06
C ALA A 109 9.87 -1.99 1.29
N ILE A 110 10.66 -0.92 1.14
CA ILE A 110 10.91 0.08 2.19
C ILE A 110 9.58 0.65 2.70
N ARG A 111 8.72 1.11 1.79
CA ARG A 111 7.40 1.67 2.14
C ARG A 111 6.52 0.65 2.85
N LEU A 112 6.49 -0.59 2.38
CA LEU A 112 5.70 -1.66 2.99
C LEU A 112 6.26 -2.07 4.37
N LEU A 113 7.58 -2.09 4.56
CA LEU A 113 8.23 -2.33 5.86
C LEU A 113 7.90 -1.22 6.86
N GLN A 114 7.95 0.05 6.45
CA GLN A 114 7.52 1.18 7.27
C GLN A 114 6.06 1.02 7.72
N ALA A 115 5.17 0.64 6.80
CA ALA A 115 3.77 0.39 7.11
C ALA A 115 3.60 -0.75 8.12
N GLN A 116 4.36 -1.85 7.97
CA GLN A 116 4.32 -2.96 8.93
C GLN A 116 4.72 -2.51 10.34
N ILE A 117 5.84 -1.80 10.48
CA ILE A 117 6.33 -1.29 11.77
C ILE A 117 5.31 -0.35 12.40
N ALA A 118 4.81 0.63 11.64
CA ALA A 118 3.82 1.60 12.10
C ALA A 118 2.50 0.97 12.55
N THR A 119 2.20 -0.26 12.11
CA THR A 119 0.97 -1.00 12.44
C THR A 119 1.21 -2.17 13.40
N GLY A 120 2.33 -2.17 14.14
CA GLY A 120 2.55 -3.08 15.27
C GLY A 120 3.63 -4.14 15.04
N GLY A 121 4.49 -4.00 14.03
CA GLY A 121 5.67 -4.85 13.84
C GLY A 121 5.69 -5.62 12.52
N ILE A 122 6.80 -6.33 12.29
CA ILE A 122 7.11 -7.04 11.04
C ILE A 122 6.23 -8.28 10.90
N ILE A 123 5.73 -8.55 9.70
CA ILE A 123 4.85 -9.70 9.46
C ILE A 123 5.67 -10.99 9.30
N ASP A 124 5.29 -12.02 10.05
CA ASP A 124 5.72 -13.39 9.80
C ASP A 124 4.85 -14.01 8.69
N PRO A 125 5.42 -14.36 7.52
CA PRO A 125 4.67 -14.89 6.39
C PRO A 125 4.18 -16.33 6.60
N VAL A 126 4.78 -17.08 7.52
CA VAL A 126 4.45 -18.49 7.80
C VAL A 126 3.33 -18.56 8.83
N HIS A 127 3.46 -17.82 9.92
CA HIS A 127 2.54 -17.87 11.06
C HIS A 127 1.46 -16.78 11.02
N SER A 128 1.51 -15.88 10.02
CA SER A 128 0.50 -14.84 9.77
C SER A 128 0.21 -13.92 10.96
N HIS A 129 1.23 -13.63 11.78
CA HIS A 129 1.14 -12.68 12.89
C HIS A 129 2.29 -11.67 12.85
N ARG A 130 2.16 -10.59 13.63
CA ARG A 130 3.23 -9.60 13.76
C ARG A 130 4.26 -10.03 14.78
N LEU A 131 5.51 -9.72 14.49
CA LEU A 131 6.67 -9.96 15.33
C LEU A 131 7.19 -8.62 15.85
N PRO A 132 7.58 -8.57 17.14
CA PRO A 132 8.48 -7.53 17.62
C PRO A 132 9.74 -7.49 16.77
N VAL A 133 10.31 -6.30 16.61
CA VAL A 133 11.47 -6.03 15.76
C VAL A 133 12.67 -6.92 16.15
N GLU A 134 12.88 -7.13 17.44
CA GLU A 134 13.96 -7.95 17.99
C GLU A 134 13.81 -9.43 17.63
N VAL A 135 12.58 -9.92 17.51
CA VAL A 135 12.29 -11.30 17.07
C VAL A 135 12.45 -11.42 15.56
N ALA A 136 12.05 -10.38 14.82
CA ALA A 136 12.22 -10.32 13.36
C ALA A 136 13.71 -10.37 12.96
N TYR A 137 14.60 -9.74 13.74
CA TYR A 137 16.05 -9.86 13.56
C TYR A 137 16.54 -11.30 13.65
N LYS A 138 16.13 -12.03 14.70
CA LYS A 138 16.55 -13.42 14.91
C LYS A 138 16.07 -14.36 13.81
N ARG A 139 14.93 -14.05 13.18
CA ARG A 139 14.36 -14.82 12.05
C ARG A 139 14.87 -14.37 10.67
N GLY A 140 15.68 -13.31 10.61
CA GLY A 140 16.14 -12.73 9.35
C GLY A 140 15.01 -12.10 8.52
N TYR A 141 13.89 -11.73 9.15
CA TYR A 141 12.77 -11.03 8.52
C TYR A 141 12.91 -9.51 8.59
N PHE A 142 13.96 -9.03 9.26
CA PHE A 142 14.34 -7.64 9.34
C PHE A 142 15.80 -7.56 9.82
N ASP A 143 16.46 -6.41 9.70
CA ASP A 143 17.78 -6.20 10.30
C ASP A 143 17.96 -4.79 10.86
N GLN A 144 19.03 -4.63 11.66
CA GLN A 144 19.31 -3.40 12.38
C GLN A 144 19.66 -2.24 11.44
N GLU A 145 20.35 -2.53 10.33
CA GLU A 145 20.68 -1.53 9.30
C GLU A 145 19.41 -0.95 8.70
N MET A 146 18.46 -1.82 8.29
CA MET A 146 17.17 -1.36 7.78
C MET A 146 16.38 -0.64 8.87
N SER A 147 16.41 -1.09 10.12
CA SER A 147 15.74 -0.37 11.21
C SER A 147 16.28 1.04 11.40
N GLN A 148 17.60 1.23 11.34
CA GLN A 148 18.22 2.56 11.43
C GLN A 148 17.82 3.42 10.24
N PHE A 149 17.91 2.86 9.02
CA PHE A 149 17.49 3.53 7.80
C PHE A 149 16.03 4.01 7.85
N LEU A 150 15.10 3.18 8.32
CA LEU A 150 13.68 3.52 8.42
C LEU A 150 13.35 4.49 9.56
N SER A 151 14.20 4.59 10.59
CA SER A 151 13.98 5.47 11.75
C SER A 151 14.40 6.91 11.47
N ASP A 152 15.26 7.12 10.47
CA ASP A 152 15.72 8.44 10.07
C ASP A 152 14.58 9.24 9.39
N PRO A 153 14.20 10.40 9.96
CA PRO A 153 13.19 11.28 9.35
C PRO A 153 13.54 11.74 7.94
N GLU A 154 14.82 11.87 7.59
CA GLU A 154 15.26 12.27 6.24
C GLU A 154 14.96 11.18 5.21
N ASN A 155 14.88 9.91 5.64
CA ASN A 155 14.53 8.76 4.82
C ASN A 155 13.00 8.54 4.72
N GLN A 156 12.17 9.38 5.34
CA GLN A 156 10.73 9.32 5.16
C GLN A 156 10.35 9.79 3.75
N THR A 157 9.91 8.84 2.93
CA THR A 157 9.61 9.10 1.52
C THR A 157 8.30 9.87 1.36
N ARG A 158 8.39 11.13 0.92
CA ARG A 158 7.25 11.98 0.54
C ARG A 158 6.75 11.61 -0.87
N THR A 159 6.19 10.41 -0.98
CA THR A 159 5.83 9.77 -2.25
C THR A 159 4.42 10.08 -2.72
N CYS A 160 3.61 10.73 -1.88
CA CYS A 160 2.24 11.11 -2.21
C CYS A 160 2.22 12.59 -2.59
N PHE A 161 1.83 12.90 -3.83
CA PHE A 161 1.59 14.28 -4.25
C PHE A 161 0.14 14.66 -3.90
N ASP A 162 -0.04 15.75 -3.16
CA ASP A 162 -1.37 16.31 -2.91
C ASP A 162 -1.75 17.27 -4.06
N PRO A 163 -2.75 16.91 -4.89
CA PRO A 163 -3.19 17.77 -5.99
C PRO A 163 -3.87 19.08 -5.54
N ASN A 164 -4.31 19.19 -4.28
CA ASN A 164 -4.94 20.42 -3.77
C ASN A 164 -3.92 21.50 -3.41
N THR A 165 -2.82 21.10 -2.74
CA THR A 165 -1.78 22.04 -2.27
C THR A 165 -0.51 22.02 -3.12
N HIS A 166 -0.40 21.08 -4.07
CA HIS A 166 0.79 20.84 -4.88
C HIS A 166 2.04 20.48 -4.06
N GLU A 167 1.86 19.82 -2.92
CA GLU A 167 2.93 19.43 -2.02
C GLU A 167 3.24 17.92 -2.11
N ASN A 168 4.50 17.56 -1.93
CA ASN A 168 4.89 16.17 -1.69
C ASN A 168 4.73 15.86 -0.19
N LEU A 169 3.90 14.88 0.12
CA LEU A 169 3.51 14.46 1.46
C LEU A 169 3.89 13.00 1.70
N THR A 170 4.03 12.63 2.97
CA THR A 170 3.98 11.21 3.34
C THR A 170 2.56 10.68 3.21
N TYR A 171 2.41 9.35 3.09
CA TYR A 171 1.10 8.73 3.06
C TYR A 171 0.21 9.12 4.25
N LEU A 172 0.77 9.15 5.47
CA LEU A 172 0.03 9.52 6.68
C LEU A 172 -0.42 10.98 6.66
N GLN A 173 0.39 11.89 6.12
CA GLN A 173 0.01 13.29 5.96
C GLN A 173 -1.16 13.44 4.98
N LEU A 174 -1.13 12.70 3.84
CA LEU A 174 -2.23 12.70 2.88
C LEU A 174 -3.50 12.06 3.47
N LEU A 175 -3.37 10.94 4.19
CA LEU A 175 -4.49 10.24 4.85
C LEU A 175 -5.22 11.16 5.84
N ARG A 176 -4.50 12.00 6.59
CA ARG A 176 -5.10 12.98 7.53
C ARG A 176 -5.92 14.07 6.84
N ARG A 177 -5.72 14.30 5.53
CA ARG A 177 -6.49 15.24 4.73
C ARG A 177 -7.73 14.60 4.09
N CYS A 178 -7.87 13.29 4.18
CA CYS A 178 -9.02 12.57 3.64
C CYS A 178 -10.22 12.67 4.60
N VAL A 179 -11.41 12.60 4.04
CA VAL A 179 -12.67 12.62 4.80
C VAL A 179 -13.47 11.34 4.56
N PRO A 180 -14.30 10.90 5.50
CA PRO A 180 -15.20 9.80 5.25
C PRO A 180 -16.26 10.18 4.23
N ASP A 181 -16.49 9.30 3.26
CA ASP A 181 -17.64 9.32 2.37
C ASP A 181 -18.93 9.20 3.19
N PRO A 182 -19.93 10.07 3.00
CA PRO A 182 -21.14 10.07 3.83
C PRO A 182 -21.98 8.79 3.69
N ASP A 183 -21.92 8.10 2.54
CA ASP A 183 -22.76 6.91 2.31
C ASP A 183 -22.09 5.62 2.80
N THR A 184 -20.77 5.49 2.60
CA THR A 184 -20.02 4.25 2.85
C THR A 184 -19.10 4.33 4.07
N GLY A 185 -18.76 5.54 4.54
CA GLY A 185 -17.77 5.77 5.58
C GLY A 185 -16.31 5.54 5.14
N LEU A 186 -16.07 5.22 3.87
CA LEU A 186 -14.73 5.03 3.32
C LEU A 186 -13.96 6.34 3.31
N LEU A 187 -12.67 6.33 3.66
CA LEU A 187 -11.84 7.54 3.61
C LEU A 187 -11.52 7.91 2.15
N MET A 188 -11.91 9.10 1.73
CA MET A 188 -11.75 9.61 0.37
C MET A 188 -10.88 10.86 0.35
N LEU A 189 -9.98 10.96 -0.62
CA LEU A 189 -9.28 12.20 -0.91
C LEU A 189 -10.25 13.14 -1.63
N GLN A 190 -10.48 14.32 -1.06
CA GLN A 190 -11.36 15.33 -1.68
C GLN A 190 -10.61 16.15 -2.72
N LEU A 191 -11.25 16.34 -3.87
CA LEU A 191 -10.85 17.24 -4.95
C LEU A 191 -12.00 18.15 -5.38
#